data_AF-A0A815L942-F1
#
_entry.id   AF-A0A815L942-F1
#
_cell.length_a   1.000
_cell.length_b   1.000
_cell.length_c   1.000
_cell.angle_alpha   90.00
_cell.angle_beta   90.00
_cell.angle_gamma   90.00
#
_symmetry.space_group_name_H-M   'P 1'
#
loop_
_entity.id
_entity.type
_entity.pdbx_description
1 polymer ?
#
loop_
_entity_poly.entity_id
_entity_poly.type
_entity_poly.pdbx_seq_one_letter_code
_entity_poly.pdbx_strand_id
1 'polypeptide(L)'
;MAAIPIILGGLAISGFGGGVIGWEVYRRNSKPTPYDVVIRINSLLALRTSGWEIILGETARNVQPINPTPENKRGVVIAVLGTYNRGKSFLLNELCNFKLPNGNFTSTEGISIAVPKKNGQGVIFIDTAGTDAAIPKGELDDKKATEGLLREIALHLCSYVIIVVNRLLYIDQIYIQRVVKYIQSSKDKKQIIIVHNLTDATTIEDVTKVIKDEVVGVFEAKPEEMDLRMNRQSIKISFYRSTHDNIHLRHFILAKNGSNAAKIWNTQSLNGMMNIFQIDTDNKRSLDVIPEMIDFVNTRISQLLIDNNQNNNGLQQPNQQRLQVDQHVKQPFIVLSDRKDLENLNADPHQLTISPRLTYDDAGYFIGIHSIDCGDWQPLCNVYETTEDIYINVELAGFLEKYKAVVTVDEKVIVLEGRRDNVRASLNDPIIRREDIPSGCFKLKIPLNDSIEPKETKVERVDGWYTITCPKKKNTAIRFE
;
A
#
# COMPACT_ATOMS: atom_id res chain seq x y z
N MET A 1 8.09 -10.94 -23.49
CA MET A 1 7.02 -9.93 -23.69
C MET A 1 5.60 -10.49 -23.64
N ALA A 2 5.35 -11.70 -23.12
CA ALA A 2 4.00 -12.28 -23.15
C ALA A 2 2.98 -11.55 -22.26
N ALA A 3 3.41 -10.86 -21.20
CA ALA A 3 2.52 -10.15 -20.26
C ALA A 3 1.98 -8.82 -20.81
N ILE A 4 2.74 -8.13 -21.69
CA ILE A 4 2.34 -6.81 -22.23
C ILE A 4 1.01 -6.89 -22.97
N PRO A 5 0.80 -7.81 -23.95
CA PRO A 5 -0.49 -7.94 -24.62
C PRO A 5 -1.70 -8.14 -23.68
N ILE A 6 -1.51 -8.78 -22.52
CA ILE A 6 -2.55 -9.05 -21.53
C ILE A 6 -2.90 -7.77 -20.76
N ILE A 7 -1.88 -7.07 -20.24
CA ILE A 7 -2.05 -5.77 -19.57
C ILE A 7 -2.80 -4.80 -20.49
N LEU A 8 -2.41 -4.79 -21.78
CA LEU A 8 -3.04 -3.97 -22.81
C LEU A 8 -4.43 -4.48 -23.22
N GLY A 9 -4.68 -5.78 -23.13
CA GLY A 9 -6.00 -6.37 -23.31
C GLY A 9 -6.99 -5.85 -22.28
N GLY A 10 -6.57 -5.72 -21.02
CA GLY A 10 -7.36 -5.08 -19.96
C GLY A 10 -7.76 -3.63 -20.32
N LEU A 11 -6.86 -2.87 -20.95
CA LEU A 11 -7.12 -1.50 -21.43
C LEU A 11 -8.12 -1.43 -22.60
N ALA A 12 -8.23 -2.49 -23.39
CA ALA A 12 -9.07 -2.55 -24.58
C ALA A 12 -10.43 -3.23 -24.33
N ILE A 13 -10.58 -3.98 -23.23
CA ILE A 13 -11.76 -4.83 -22.97
C ILE A 13 -12.61 -4.31 -21.80
N SER A 14 -12.09 -3.39 -20.96
CA SER A 14 -12.77 -2.87 -19.75
C SER A 14 -14.05 -2.06 -19.99
N GLY A 15 -14.61 -2.04 -21.20
CA GLY A 15 -15.93 -1.49 -21.46
C GLY A 15 -17.04 -2.44 -20.97
N PHE A 16 -17.24 -2.57 -19.66
CA PHE A 16 -18.55 -2.98 -19.14
C PHE A 16 -19.53 -1.81 -19.37
N GLY A 17 -20.06 -1.71 -20.59
CA GLY A 17 -21.24 -0.89 -20.90
C GLY A 17 -21.03 0.43 -21.66
N GLY A 18 -19.81 0.85 -22.02
CA GLY A 18 -19.65 2.07 -22.80
C GLY A 18 -18.22 2.38 -23.23
N GLY A 19 -17.94 2.21 -24.53
CA GLY A 19 -16.72 2.73 -25.18
C GLY A 19 -15.44 1.93 -24.88
N VAL A 20 -15.02 1.09 -25.83
CA VAL A 20 -13.63 0.64 -25.89
C VAL A 20 -12.80 1.84 -26.35
N ILE A 21 -11.91 2.37 -25.50
CA ILE A 21 -10.85 3.24 -26.02
C ILE A 21 -10.08 2.40 -27.04
N GLY A 22 -10.19 2.76 -28.32
CA GLY A 22 -9.41 2.11 -29.35
C GLY A 22 -7.93 2.19 -28.99
N TRP A 23 -7.23 1.06 -29.06
CA TRP A 23 -5.78 0.94 -28.83
C TRP A 23 -4.96 2.08 -29.46
N GLU A 24 -5.39 2.57 -30.62
CA GLU A 24 -4.79 3.69 -31.34
C GLU A 24 -4.73 5.02 -30.56
N VAL A 25 -5.66 5.27 -29.64
CA VAL A 25 -5.68 6.48 -28.81
C VAL A 25 -4.45 6.52 -27.89
N TYR A 26 -4.12 5.38 -27.27
CA TYR A 26 -2.94 5.28 -26.43
C TYR A 26 -1.65 5.43 -27.25
N ARG A 27 -1.63 4.88 -28.46
CA ARG A 27 -0.46 4.97 -29.35
C ARG A 27 -0.16 6.42 -29.75
N ARG A 28 -1.19 7.22 -30.06
CA ARG A 28 -1.03 8.63 -30.51
C ARG A 28 -0.50 9.57 -29.43
N ASN A 29 -0.86 9.34 -28.16
CA ASN A 29 -0.53 10.26 -27.05
C ASN A 29 0.71 9.83 -26.25
N SER A 30 1.58 9.05 -26.87
CA SER A 30 2.61 8.33 -26.16
C SER A 30 3.86 9.20 -25.93
N LYS A 31 4.24 9.39 -24.66
CA LYS A 31 5.47 10.10 -24.26
C LYS A 31 6.63 9.11 -24.07
N PRO A 32 7.88 9.52 -24.29
CA PRO A 32 9.03 8.66 -24.02
C PRO A 32 9.07 8.34 -22.53
N THR A 33 8.83 7.07 -22.21
CA THR A 33 8.97 6.51 -20.86
C THR A 33 9.71 5.18 -20.96
N PRO A 34 10.60 4.88 -20.01
CA PRO A 34 11.34 3.63 -20.02
C PRO A 34 10.51 2.44 -19.48
N TYR A 35 9.33 2.70 -18.90
CA TYR A 35 8.37 1.70 -18.44
C TYR A 35 7.41 1.29 -19.56
N ASP A 36 6.80 0.10 -19.46
CA ASP A 36 5.83 -0.36 -20.46
C ASP A 36 4.49 0.37 -20.34
N VAL A 37 4.04 0.63 -19.11
CA VAL A 37 2.83 1.41 -18.80
C VAL A 37 3.11 2.32 -17.61
N VAL A 38 2.64 3.56 -17.63
CA VAL A 38 2.69 4.48 -16.48
C VAL A 38 1.31 5.07 -16.25
N ILE A 39 0.81 4.97 -15.03
CA ILE A 39 -0.40 5.67 -14.58
C ILE A 39 0.07 6.85 -13.73
N ARG A 40 -0.03 8.07 -14.28
CA ARG A 40 0.53 9.29 -13.67
C ARG A 40 -0.37 9.84 -12.58
N ILE A 41 -0.30 9.22 -11.41
CA ILE A 41 -0.92 9.69 -10.18
C ILE A 41 0.10 10.59 -9.45
N ASN A 42 0.32 11.80 -10.00
CA ASN A 42 1.24 12.78 -9.41
C ASN A 42 0.58 13.61 -8.29
N SER A 43 -0.75 13.68 -8.29
CA SER A 43 -1.58 14.39 -7.34
C SER A 43 -2.96 13.73 -7.29
N LEU A 44 -3.53 13.55 -6.10
CA LEU A 44 -4.91 13.12 -5.95
C LEU A 44 -5.87 14.20 -6.45
N LEU A 45 -5.53 15.46 -6.19
CA LEU A 45 -6.31 16.61 -6.63
C LEU A 45 -6.34 16.77 -8.15
N ALA A 46 -5.51 16.06 -8.93
CA ALA A 46 -5.62 16.03 -10.39
C ALA A 46 -6.98 15.50 -10.88
N LEU A 47 -7.68 14.69 -10.08
CA LEU A 47 -9.05 14.23 -10.36
C LEU A 47 -10.07 15.38 -10.45
N ARG A 48 -9.74 16.57 -9.93
CA ARG A 48 -10.59 17.75 -10.04
C ARG A 48 -10.76 18.24 -11.48
N THR A 49 -9.78 17.96 -12.35
CA THR A 49 -9.73 18.39 -13.74
C THR A 49 -9.51 17.19 -14.67
N SER A 50 -8.28 16.99 -15.11
CA SER A 50 -7.87 16.04 -16.16
C SER A 50 -7.84 14.60 -15.69
N GLY A 51 -7.83 14.36 -14.39
CA GLY A 51 -7.59 13.03 -13.84
C GLY A 51 -6.13 12.57 -14.04
N TRP A 52 -5.94 11.26 -14.06
CA TRP A 52 -4.63 10.61 -14.13
C TRP A 52 -4.37 10.05 -15.52
N GLU A 53 -3.30 10.52 -16.14
CA GLU A 53 -2.90 10.12 -17.50
C GLU A 53 -2.32 8.68 -17.49
N ILE A 54 -2.73 7.86 -18.45
CA ILE A 54 -2.16 6.55 -18.75
C ILE A 54 -1.23 6.71 -19.96
N ILE A 55 0.06 6.44 -19.75
CA ILE A 55 1.10 6.51 -20.77
C ILE A 55 1.59 5.11 -21.12
N LEU A 56 1.79 4.87 -22.42
CA LEU A 56 2.45 3.66 -22.91
C LEU A 56 3.88 3.92 -23.34
N GLY A 57 4.78 3.05 -22.85
CA GLY A 57 6.17 3.00 -23.27
C GLY A 57 6.36 2.55 -24.70
N GLU A 58 7.53 2.86 -25.24
CA GLU A 58 7.89 2.52 -26.63
C GLU A 58 7.78 1.02 -26.93
N THR A 59 8.17 0.18 -25.97
CA THR A 59 8.06 -1.28 -26.04
C THR A 59 6.61 -1.74 -26.14
N ALA A 60 5.69 -1.10 -25.41
CA ALA A 60 4.27 -1.45 -25.40
C ALA A 60 3.53 -0.94 -26.65
N ARG A 61 3.94 0.18 -27.25
CA ARG A 61 3.26 0.79 -28.43
C ARG A 61 3.15 -0.15 -29.64
N ASN A 62 4.16 -0.99 -29.81
CA ASN A 62 4.30 -1.88 -30.96
C ASN A 62 3.68 -3.26 -30.72
N VAL A 63 3.15 -3.51 -29.52
CA VAL A 63 2.52 -4.76 -29.16
C VAL A 63 1.03 -4.67 -29.44
N GLN A 64 0.47 -5.62 -30.20
CA GLN A 64 -0.97 -5.70 -30.35
C GLN A 64 -1.59 -6.28 -29.07
N PRO A 65 -2.65 -5.67 -28.53
CA PRO A 65 -3.40 -6.27 -27.42
C PRO A 65 -3.99 -7.59 -27.89
N ILE A 66 -3.99 -8.59 -27.00
CA ILE A 66 -4.65 -9.87 -27.24
C ILE A 66 -5.76 -10.05 -26.24
N ASN A 67 -6.87 -10.66 -26.65
CA ASN A 67 -7.87 -11.15 -25.71
C ASN A 67 -7.23 -12.27 -24.89
N PRO A 68 -6.99 -12.06 -23.59
CA PRO A 68 -6.23 -13.03 -22.83
C PRO A 68 -7.11 -14.22 -22.50
N THR A 69 -6.60 -15.44 -22.76
CA THR A 69 -7.25 -16.67 -22.30
C THR A 69 -7.24 -16.70 -20.77
N PRO A 70 -8.20 -17.39 -20.10
CA PRO A 70 -8.26 -17.45 -18.64
C PRO A 70 -6.92 -17.86 -17.99
N GLU A 71 -6.17 -18.76 -18.63
CA GLU A 71 -4.84 -19.21 -18.17
C GLU A 71 -3.77 -18.12 -18.29
N ASN A 72 -3.81 -17.32 -19.35
CA ASN A 72 -2.85 -16.24 -19.59
C ASN A 72 -3.23 -14.94 -18.87
N LYS A 73 -4.44 -14.82 -18.31
CA LYS A 73 -4.84 -13.65 -17.52
C LYS A 73 -4.13 -13.55 -16.18
N ARG A 74 -3.49 -14.63 -15.71
CA ARG A 74 -2.89 -14.68 -14.38
C ARG A 74 -1.37 -14.73 -14.42
N GLY A 75 -0.74 -13.97 -13.54
CA GLY A 75 0.70 -13.89 -13.42
C GLY A 75 1.15 -13.42 -12.04
N VAL A 76 2.46 -13.31 -11.84
CA VAL A 76 3.05 -12.80 -10.60
C VAL A 76 3.25 -11.30 -10.75
N VAL A 77 2.61 -10.54 -9.86
CA VAL A 77 2.73 -9.09 -9.78
C VAL A 77 3.65 -8.75 -8.62
N ILE A 78 4.73 -8.01 -8.88
CA ILE A 78 5.73 -7.65 -7.86
C ILE A 78 5.73 -6.15 -7.64
N ALA A 79 5.43 -5.69 -6.44
CA ALA A 79 5.62 -4.29 -6.05
C ALA A 79 7.04 -4.09 -5.53
N VAL A 80 7.76 -3.10 -6.09
CA VAL A 80 9.08 -2.68 -5.60
C VAL A 80 8.92 -1.39 -4.81
N LEU A 81 9.13 -1.49 -3.50
CA LEU A 81 8.93 -0.43 -2.52
C LEU A 81 10.23 -0.11 -1.78
N GLY A 82 10.22 1.03 -1.08
CA GLY A 82 11.36 1.53 -0.31
C GLY A 82 11.49 3.05 -0.43
N THR A 83 12.19 3.66 0.51
CA THR A 83 12.36 5.12 0.55
C THR A 83 13.12 5.65 -0.67
N TYR A 84 13.15 6.96 -0.85
CA TYR A 84 13.94 7.59 -1.92
C TYR A 84 15.43 7.20 -1.83
N ASN A 85 16.06 7.02 -2.99
CA ASN A 85 17.49 6.72 -3.14
C ASN A 85 17.99 5.40 -2.49
N ARG A 86 17.15 4.34 -2.46
CA ARG A 86 17.56 2.98 -2.03
C ARG A 86 17.98 2.04 -3.18
N GLY A 87 17.93 2.52 -4.42
CA GLY A 87 18.28 1.72 -5.59
C GLY A 87 17.17 0.79 -6.10
N LYS A 88 15.90 1.17 -5.92
CA LYS A 88 14.74 0.49 -6.55
C LYS A 88 14.90 0.38 -8.07
N SER A 89 15.20 1.50 -8.74
CA SER A 89 15.41 1.53 -10.19
C SER A 89 16.64 0.73 -10.62
N PHE A 90 17.69 0.68 -9.80
CA PHE A 90 18.83 -0.20 -10.02
C PHE A 90 18.41 -1.67 -10.00
N LEU A 91 17.71 -2.11 -8.95
CA LEU A 91 17.19 -3.48 -8.86
C LEU A 91 16.28 -3.83 -10.04
N LEU A 92 15.37 -2.94 -10.42
CA LEU A 92 14.46 -3.15 -11.55
C LEU A 92 15.20 -3.30 -12.88
N ASN A 93 16.25 -2.49 -13.11
CA ASN A 93 17.09 -2.63 -14.31
C ASN A 93 17.72 -4.01 -14.40
N GLU A 94 18.26 -4.50 -13.28
CA GLU A 94 18.90 -5.80 -13.20
C GLU A 94 17.90 -6.95 -13.40
N LEU A 95 16.72 -6.89 -12.76
CA LEU A 95 15.69 -7.94 -12.85
C LEU A 95 15.02 -8.00 -14.23
N CYS A 96 14.73 -6.85 -14.83
CA CYS A 96 13.96 -6.79 -16.06
C CYS A 96 14.83 -6.64 -17.33
N ASN A 97 16.14 -6.42 -17.17
CA ASN A 97 17.10 -6.22 -18.23
C ASN A 97 16.72 -5.05 -19.18
N PHE A 98 16.39 -3.89 -18.60
CA PHE A 98 16.21 -2.64 -19.34
C PHE A 98 17.02 -1.50 -18.71
N LYS A 99 17.09 -0.36 -19.42
CA LYS A 99 17.89 0.80 -19.01
C LYS A 99 16.95 1.92 -18.58
N LEU A 100 16.48 1.86 -17.33
CA LEU A 100 15.93 3.03 -16.66
C LEU A 100 17.04 4.08 -16.53
N PRO A 101 16.72 5.38 -16.69
CA PRO A 101 17.64 6.43 -16.31
C PRO A 101 17.96 6.26 -14.82
N ASN A 102 19.23 5.98 -14.53
CA ASN A 102 19.74 5.91 -13.17
C ASN A 102 20.28 7.29 -12.82
N GLY A 103 19.52 8.05 -12.05
CA GLY A 103 19.96 9.35 -11.56
C GLY A 103 19.05 9.86 -10.46
N ASN A 104 19.63 10.62 -9.52
CA ASN A 104 18.87 11.27 -8.46
C ASN A 104 17.84 12.28 -9.01
N PHE A 105 17.96 12.67 -10.28
CA PHE A 105 17.11 13.67 -10.92
C PHE A 105 15.88 13.10 -11.63
N THR A 106 15.77 11.78 -11.77
CA THR A 106 14.62 11.14 -12.42
C THR A 106 13.80 10.38 -11.39
N SER A 107 12.67 10.95 -10.98
CA SER A 107 11.70 10.28 -10.12
C SER A 107 10.75 9.41 -10.95
N THR A 108 10.50 8.19 -10.48
CA THR A 108 9.38 7.37 -10.98
C THR A 108 8.08 8.13 -10.78
N GLU A 109 7.22 8.16 -11.79
CA GLU A 109 5.90 8.81 -11.71
C GLU A 109 4.81 7.78 -11.40
N GLY A 110 3.91 8.14 -10.48
CA GLY A 110 2.72 7.37 -10.14
C GLY A 110 2.94 5.86 -9.96
N ILE A 111 2.14 5.06 -10.68
CA ILE A 111 2.28 3.60 -10.79
C ILE A 111 2.94 3.30 -12.14
N SER A 112 4.18 2.83 -12.10
CA SER A 112 4.96 2.49 -13.28
C SER A 112 5.11 0.97 -13.41
N ILE A 113 4.70 0.40 -14.54
CA ILE A 113 4.68 -1.04 -14.77
C ILE A 113 5.79 -1.42 -15.76
N ALA A 114 6.62 -2.39 -15.38
CA ALA A 114 7.67 -2.96 -16.22
C ALA A 114 7.51 -4.47 -16.39
N VAL A 115 7.77 -4.95 -17.59
CA VAL A 115 7.75 -6.38 -17.93
C VAL A 115 9.18 -6.82 -18.29
N PRO A 116 9.70 -7.90 -17.70
CA PRO A 116 11.02 -8.40 -18.03
C PRO A 116 11.16 -8.74 -19.51
N LYS A 117 12.24 -8.26 -20.14
CA LYS A 117 12.50 -8.50 -21.58
C LYS A 117 12.84 -9.96 -21.87
N LYS A 118 13.45 -10.66 -20.90
CA LYS A 118 13.87 -12.06 -21.00
C LYS A 118 13.24 -12.89 -19.88
N ASN A 119 12.87 -14.13 -20.17
CA ASN A 119 12.42 -15.16 -19.22
C ASN A 119 11.23 -14.82 -18.27
N GLY A 120 10.60 -13.64 -18.35
CA GLY A 120 9.49 -13.25 -17.47
C GLY A 120 8.10 -13.45 -18.07
N GLN A 121 7.76 -14.65 -18.58
CA GLN A 121 6.37 -14.89 -18.97
C GLN A 121 5.46 -14.83 -17.74
N GLY A 122 4.43 -13.98 -17.78
CA GLY A 122 3.50 -13.81 -16.67
C GLY A 122 4.09 -13.13 -15.44
N VAL A 123 5.21 -12.40 -15.56
CA VAL A 123 5.80 -11.63 -14.44
C VAL A 123 5.74 -10.15 -14.79
N ILE A 124 5.24 -9.32 -13.86
CA ILE A 124 5.19 -7.87 -14.01
C ILE A 124 5.69 -7.19 -12.74
N PHE A 125 6.36 -6.06 -12.90
CA PHE A 125 6.86 -5.24 -11.79
C PHE A 125 6.11 -3.93 -11.74
N ILE A 126 5.65 -3.56 -10.55
CA ILE A 126 5.09 -2.26 -10.21
C ILE A 126 6.17 -1.50 -9.45
N ASP A 127 6.68 -0.44 -10.07
CA ASP A 127 7.49 0.58 -9.40
C ASP A 127 6.61 1.75 -9.00
N THR A 128 6.93 2.35 -7.86
CA THR A 128 6.24 3.54 -7.36
C THR A 128 7.25 4.65 -7.13
N ALA A 129 6.78 5.90 -7.18
CA ALA A 129 7.58 7.03 -6.75
C ALA A 129 8.18 6.77 -5.36
N GLY A 130 9.47 7.08 -5.19
CA GLY A 130 10.08 7.04 -3.86
C GLY A 130 9.38 8.00 -2.91
N THR A 131 9.19 7.58 -1.67
CA THR A 131 8.68 8.43 -0.59
C THR A 131 9.74 9.45 -0.19
N ASP A 132 9.32 10.55 0.43
CA ASP A 132 10.21 11.55 1.04
C ASP A 132 10.99 12.43 0.05
N ALA A 133 10.48 12.59 -1.17
CA ALA A 133 10.98 13.61 -2.09
C ALA A 133 10.66 15.01 -1.54
N ALA A 134 11.48 16.02 -1.86
CA ALA A 134 11.21 17.40 -1.48
C ALA A 134 9.94 17.94 -2.17
N ILE A 135 9.12 18.70 -1.43
CA ILE A 135 7.78 19.12 -1.86
C ILE A 135 7.66 20.65 -1.71
N PRO A 136 7.04 21.36 -2.68
CA PRO A 136 6.68 22.76 -2.52
C PRO A 136 5.80 23.00 -1.29
N LYS A 137 5.91 24.19 -0.69
CA LYS A 137 5.07 24.59 0.44
C LYS A 137 3.60 24.60 0.03
N GLY A 138 2.74 23.96 0.82
CA GLY A 138 1.29 23.91 0.58
C GLY A 138 0.82 22.67 -0.20
N GLU A 139 1.73 21.87 -0.76
CA GLU A 139 1.40 20.62 -1.44
C GLU A 139 1.64 19.38 -0.57
N LEU A 140 2.06 19.58 0.69
CA LEU A 140 2.46 18.50 1.59
C LEU A 140 1.34 17.49 1.83
N ASP A 141 0.11 17.96 2.05
CA ASP A 141 -1.02 17.07 2.38
C ASP A 141 -1.46 16.25 1.16
N ASP A 142 -1.56 16.88 -0.02
CA ASP A 142 -1.87 16.18 -1.27
C ASP A 142 -0.77 15.17 -1.63
N LYS A 143 0.50 15.54 -1.46
CA LYS A 143 1.62 14.65 -1.75
C LYS A 143 1.68 13.47 -0.79
N LYS A 144 1.47 13.69 0.52
CA LYS A 144 1.35 12.60 1.50
C LYS A 144 0.19 11.67 1.18
N ALA A 145 -0.98 12.24 0.86
CA ALA A 145 -2.16 11.47 0.47
C ALA A 145 -1.92 10.64 -0.80
N THR A 146 -1.28 11.26 -1.79
CA THR A 146 -0.93 10.63 -3.07
C THR A 146 0.06 9.49 -2.86
N GLU A 147 1.14 9.69 -2.11
CA GLU A 147 2.12 8.64 -1.82
C GLU A 147 1.54 7.50 -0.99
N GLY A 148 0.68 7.82 -0.01
CA GLY A 148 -0.08 6.84 0.75
C GLY A 148 -0.94 5.97 -0.17
N LEU A 149 -1.73 6.60 -1.06
CA LEU A 149 -2.58 5.87 -2.00
C LEU A 149 -1.75 5.01 -2.97
N LEU A 150 -0.69 5.56 -3.56
CA LEU A 150 0.19 4.83 -4.47
C LEU A 150 0.73 3.54 -3.84
N ARG A 151 1.12 3.63 -2.57
CA ARG A 151 1.62 2.49 -1.82
C ARG A 151 0.52 1.47 -1.55
N GLU A 152 -0.66 1.91 -1.11
CA GLU A 152 -1.80 1.01 -0.91
C GLU A 152 -2.20 0.29 -2.20
N ILE A 153 -2.23 1.01 -3.33
CA ILE A 153 -2.47 0.45 -4.66
C ILE A 153 -1.43 -0.63 -4.98
N ALA A 154 -0.14 -0.32 -4.85
CA ALA A 154 0.93 -1.27 -5.16
C ALA A 154 0.84 -2.53 -4.28
N LEU A 155 0.59 -2.35 -2.97
CA LEU A 155 0.39 -3.45 -2.04
C LEU A 155 -0.87 -4.26 -2.35
N HIS A 156 -1.96 -3.59 -2.76
CA HIS A 156 -3.21 -4.25 -3.14
C HIS A 156 -3.02 -5.14 -4.36
N LEU A 157 -2.36 -4.65 -5.41
CA LEU A 157 -2.23 -5.32 -6.71
C LEU A 157 -1.21 -6.47 -6.71
N CYS A 158 -0.23 -6.45 -5.80
CA CYS A 158 0.89 -7.38 -5.87
C CYS A 158 0.64 -8.76 -5.22
N SER A 159 1.40 -9.73 -5.70
CA SER A 159 1.65 -11.05 -5.10
C SER A 159 2.87 -11.03 -4.18
N TYR A 160 3.91 -10.30 -4.61
CA TYR A 160 5.17 -10.12 -3.89
C TYR A 160 5.43 -8.65 -3.62
N VAL A 161 5.91 -8.37 -2.42
CA VAL A 161 6.43 -7.05 -2.05
C VAL A 161 7.93 -7.16 -1.88
N ILE A 162 8.68 -6.47 -2.73
CA ILE A 162 10.11 -6.25 -2.55
C ILE A 162 10.29 -4.93 -1.81
N ILE A 163 10.94 -4.96 -0.66
CA ILE A 163 11.37 -3.78 0.08
C ILE A 163 12.88 -3.62 -0.12
N VAL A 164 13.29 -2.55 -0.78
CA VAL A 164 14.72 -2.26 -1.03
C VAL A 164 15.23 -1.33 0.06
N VAL A 165 16.27 -1.77 0.77
CA VAL A 165 16.99 -1.02 1.81
C VAL A 165 18.46 -0.95 1.45
N ASN A 166 19.20 0.05 1.92
CA ASN A 166 20.66 0.06 1.79
C ASN A 166 21.25 -0.66 3.02
N ARG A 167 21.96 0.10 3.87
CA ARG A 167 22.13 -0.24 5.29
C ARG A 167 20.79 -0.11 5.98
N LEU A 168 20.46 -1.06 6.85
CA LEU A 168 19.20 -1.09 7.57
C LEU A 168 19.17 0.00 8.65
N LEU A 169 18.43 1.07 8.40
CA LEU A 169 18.20 2.11 9.40
C LEU A 169 16.95 1.82 10.25
N TYR A 170 16.82 2.50 11.39
CA TYR A 170 15.63 2.41 12.23
C TYR A 170 14.33 2.72 11.47
N ILE A 171 14.35 3.74 10.60
CA ILE A 171 13.18 4.09 9.79
C ILE A 171 12.80 2.99 8.80
N ASP A 172 13.78 2.25 8.27
CA ASP A 172 13.52 1.12 7.36
C ASP A 172 12.87 -0.04 8.14
N GLN A 173 13.24 -0.25 9.41
CA GLN A 173 12.62 -1.25 10.27
C GLN A 173 11.15 -0.91 10.57
N ILE A 174 10.85 0.33 10.94
CA ILE A 174 9.46 0.78 11.11
C ILE A 174 8.67 0.55 9.81
N TYR A 175 9.24 0.95 8.68
CA TYR A 175 8.61 0.78 7.38
C TYR A 175 8.28 -0.69 7.09
N ILE A 176 9.25 -1.60 7.30
CA ILE A 176 9.06 -3.05 7.12
C ILE A 176 7.96 -3.57 8.05
N GLN A 177 7.96 -3.19 9.33
CA GLN A 177 6.92 -3.60 10.28
C GLN A 177 5.53 -3.14 9.84
N ARG A 178 5.41 -1.93 9.27
CA ARG A 178 4.13 -1.44 8.74
C ARG A 178 3.66 -2.21 7.51
N VAL A 179 4.55 -2.54 6.58
CA VAL A 179 4.24 -3.43 5.44
C VAL A 179 3.76 -4.79 5.95
N VAL A 180 4.46 -5.38 6.91
CA VAL A 180 4.12 -6.69 7.49
C VAL A 180 2.72 -6.66 8.10
N LYS A 181 2.43 -5.67 8.96
CA LYS A 181 1.10 -5.50 9.58
C LYS A 181 -0.01 -5.30 8.53
N TYR A 182 0.25 -4.49 7.51
CA TYR A 182 -0.71 -4.30 6.40
C TYR A 182 -1.01 -5.64 5.72
N ILE A 183 0.01 -6.43 5.40
CA ILE A 183 -0.15 -7.72 4.72
C ILE A 183 -0.89 -8.73 5.61
N GLN A 184 -0.66 -8.75 6.93
CA GLN A 184 -1.41 -9.64 7.84
C GLN A 184 -2.90 -9.36 7.87
N SER A 185 -3.26 -8.07 7.80
CA SER A 185 -4.67 -7.66 7.76
C SER A 185 -5.32 -7.94 6.41
N SER A 186 -4.53 -8.23 5.38
CA SER A 186 -5.00 -8.55 4.04
C SER A 186 -5.50 -9.99 3.96
N LYS A 187 -6.59 -10.20 3.20
CA LYS A 187 -7.11 -11.55 2.94
C LYS A 187 -6.19 -12.37 2.04
N ASP A 188 -5.45 -11.72 1.15
CA ASP A 188 -4.57 -12.42 0.22
C ASP A 188 -3.20 -12.65 0.85
N LYS A 189 -2.72 -13.88 0.76
CA LYS A 189 -1.36 -14.24 1.15
C LYS A 189 -0.38 -13.55 0.20
N LYS A 190 0.37 -12.58 0.73
CA LYS A 190 1.45 -11.89 0.00
C LYS A 190 2.79 -12.32 0.59
N GLN A 191 3.80 -12.41 -0.27
CA GLN A 191 5.16 -12.77 0.13
C GLN A 191 6.02 -11.52 0.21
N ILE A 192 6.86 -11.42 1.24
CA ILE A 192 7.75 -10.27 1.43
C ILE A 192 9.19 -10.68 1.16
N ILE A 193 9.86 -9.86 0.35
CA ILE A 193 11.28 -9.95 0.06
C ILE A 193 11.94 -8.66 0.51
N ILE A 194 13.01 -8.74 1.27
CA ILE A 194 13.85 -7.60 1.65
C ILE A 194 15.15 -7.69 0.86
N VAL A 195 15.48 -6.65 0.09
CA VAL A 195 16.73 -6.56 -0.65
C VAL A 195 17.64 -5.56 0.03
N HIS A 196 18.74 -6.04 0.58
CA HIS A 196 19.81 -5.22 1.15
C HIS A 196 20.78 -4.82 0.04
N ASN A 197 20.59 -3.62 -0.50
CA ASN A 197 21.37 -3.01 -1.56
C ASN A 197 22.60 -2.27 -1.01
N LEU A 198 23.64 -3.04 -0.71
CA LEU A 198 24.90 -2.59 -0.11
C LEU A 198 25.81 -1.96 -1.16
N THR A 199 25.43 -0.78 -1.64
CA THR A 199 26.13 -0.06 -2.73
C THR A 199 27.58 0.33 -2.40
N ASP A 200 27.96 0.29 -1.14
CA ASP A 200 29.27 0.59 -0.59
C ASP A 200 30.13 -0.67 -0.31
N ALA A 201 29.51 -1.85 -0.18
CA ALA A 201 30.22 -3.09 0.12
C ALA A 201 30.92 -3.65 -1.13
N THR A 202 32.25 -3.81 -1.05
CA THR A 202 33.08 -4.27 -2.19
C THR A 202 33.73 -5.63 -1.98
N THR A 203 33.97 -5.99 -0.72
CA THR A 203 34.60 -7.26 -0.33
C THR A 203 33.56 -8.23 0.25
N ILE A 204 33.90 -9.51 0.29
CA ILE A 204 33.01 -10.55 0.84
C ILE A 204 32.88 -10.36 2.35
N GLU A 205 33.96 -9.91 2.99
CA GLU A 205 34.07 -9.62 4.41
C GLU A 205 33.13 -8.48 4.81
N ASP A 206 33.07 -7.40 4.00
CA ASP A 206 32.14 -6.29 4.22
C ASP A 206 30.70 -6.80 4.25
N VAL A 207 30.31 -7.55 3.21
CA VAL A 207 28.96 -8.10 3.08
C VAL A 207 28.64 -9.06 4.23
N THR A 208 29.59 -9.93 4.59
CA THR A 208 29.42 -10.89 5.69
C THR A 208 29.19 -10.19 7.02
N LYS A 209 29.90 -9.08 7.27
CA LYS A 209 29.69 -8.24 8.45
C LYS A 209 28.28 -7.65 8.47
N VAL A 210 27.83 -7.06 7.35
CA VAL A 210 26.47 -6.50 7.28
C VAL A 210 25.40 -7.57 7.48
N ILE A 211 25.56 -8.74 6.86
CA ILE A 211 24.65 -9.87 7.04
C ILE A 211 24.56 -10.24 8.52
N LYS A 212 25.71 -10.40 9.19
CA LYS A 212 25.74 -10.76 10.60
C LYS A 212 25.02 -9.73 11.47
N ASP A 213 25.33 -8.45 11.28
CA ASP A 213 24.86 -7.39 12.16
C ASP A 213 23.39 -7.03 11.87
N GLU A 214 23.00 -6.90 10.61
CA GLU A 214 21.70 -6.33 10.19
C GLU A 214 20.67 -7.37 9.74
N VAL A 215 21.10 -8.52 9.21
CA VAL A 215 20.18 -9.55 8.70
C VAL A 215 19.95 -10.62 9.75
N VAL A 216 21.03 -11.20 10.27
CA VAL A 216 20.97 -12.21 11.32
C VAL A 216 20.70 -11.57 12.68
N GLY A 217 21.39 -10.48 13.03
CA GLY A 217 21.27 -9.84 14.33
C GLY A 217 19.90 -9.18 14.59
N VAL A 218 19.35 -8.48 13.58
CA VAL A 218 18.09 -7.71 13.75
C VAL A 218 16.86 -8.55 13.43
N PHE A 219 16.90 -9.38 12.38
CA PHE A 219 15.73 -10.18 11.97
C PHE A 219 15.78 -11.63 12.46
N GLU A 220 16.83 -12.03 13.19
CA GLU A 220 17.05 -13.43 13.58
C GLU A 220 17.03 -14.38 12.38
N ALA A 221 17.46 -13.87 11.22
CA ALA A 221 17.34 -14.59 9.97
C ALA A 221 18.31 -15.76 9.91
N LYS A 222 17.83 -16.88 9.35
CA LYS A 222 18.61 -18.12 9.18
C LYS A 222 18.98 -18.29 7.70
N PRO A 223 20.19 -18.79 7.39
CA PRO A 223 20.55 -19.10 6.01
C PRO A 223 19.65 -20.21 5.47
N GLU A 224 19.23 -20.08 4.23
CA GLU A 224 18.44 -21.05 3.49
C GLU A 224 19.00 -21.19 2.06
N GLU A 225 18.87 -22.38 1.49
CA GLU A 225 19.27 -22.67 0.12
C GLU A 225 18.06 -23.13 -0.69
N MET A 226 18.00 -22.72 -1.95
CA MET A 226 17.08 -23.29 -2.92
C MET A 226 17.81 -23.78 -4.17
N ASP A 227 17.34 -24.88 -4.74
CA ASP A 227 17.85 -25.40 -6.00
C ASP A 227 17.17 -24.71 -7.19
N LEU A 228 17.94 -23.94 -7.95
CA LEU A 228 17.52 -23.34 -9.20
C LEU A 228 17.80 -24.29 -10.36
N ARG A 229 16.75 -24.73 -11.06
CA ARG A 229 16.89 -25.48 -12.31
C ARG A 229 16.96 -24.51 -13.49
N MET A 230 18.17 -24.20 -13.97
CA MET A 230 18.39 -23.44 -15.20
C MET A 230 19.16 -24.28 -16.22
N ASN A 231 18.66 -24.38 -17.46
CA ASN A 231 19.35 -25.07 -18.56
C ASN A 231 19.82 -26.51 -18.21
N ARG A 232 19.00 -27.26 -17.45
CA ARG A 232 19.32 -28.62 -16.93
C ARG A 232 20.45 -28.68 -15.89
N GLN A 233 20.98 -27.55 -15.44
CA GLN A 233 21.91 -27.47 -14.31
C GLN A 233 21.16 -27.02 -13.05
N SER A 234 21.47 -27.68 -11.93
CA SER A 234 21.01 -27.24 -10.61
C SER A 234 22.04 -26.26 -10.05
N ILE A 235 21.63 -25.01 -9.84
CA ILE A 235 22.43 -23.98 -9.19
C ILE A 235 21.85 -23.77 -7.80
N LYS A 236 22.65 -23.94 -6.76
CA LYS A 236 22.24 -23.61 -5.40
C LYS A 236 22.24 -22.09 -5.22
N ILE A 237 21.14 -21.58 -4.69
CA ILE A 237 20.96 -20.17 -4.38
C ILE A 237 20.83 -20.01 -2.87
N SER A 238 21.74 -19.26 -2.28
CA SER A 238 21.71 -18.93 -0.86
C SER A 238 20.98 -17.62 -0.63
N PHE A 239 20.10 -17.60 0.36
CA PHE A 239 19.41 -16.41 0.87
C PHE A 239 19.20 -16.56 2.37
N TYR A 240 18.59 -15.58 3.03
CA TYR A 240 18.24 -15.68 4.45
C TYR A 240 16.74 -15.61 4.64
N ARG A 241 16.20 -16.33 5.62
CA ARG A 241 14.79 -16.32 5.97
C ARG A 241 14.60 -15.95 7.43
N SER A 242 13.69 -15.03 7.68
CA SER A 242 13.21 -14.70 9.02
C SER A 242 11.70 -14.86 9.09
N THR A 243 11.15 -14.77 10.30
CA THR A 243 9.70 -14.74 10.52
C THR A 243 9.40 -13.55 11.42
N HIS A 244 8.50 -12.67 10.97
CA HIS A 244 8.04 -11.53 11.75
C HIS A 244 6.52 -11.58 11.80
N ASP A 245 5.97 -11.65 13.02
CA ASP A 245 4.52 -11.72 13.25
C ASP A 245 3.83 -12.79 12.35
N ASN A 246 4.38 -14.01 12.34
CA ASN A 246 3.93 -15.14 11.50
C ASN A 246 4.02 -14.95 9.97
N ILE A 247 4.64 -13.88 9.49
CA ILE A 247 4.97 -13.70 8.07
C ILE A 247 6.43 -14.05 7.83
N HIS A 248 6.68 -14.91 6.85
CA HIS A 248 8.02 -15.23 6.42
C HIS A 248 8.59 -14.12 5.53
N LEU A 249 9.77 -13.63 5.87
CA LEU A 249 10.51 -12.67 5.08
C LEU A 249 11.71 -13.38 4.45
N ARG A 250 11.95 -13.13 3.16
CA ARG A 250 13.18 -13.58 2.47
C ARG A 250 14.11 -12.40 2.29
N HIS A 251 15.36 -12.54 2.69
CA HIS A 251 16.37 -11.49 2.56
C HIS A 251 17.37 -11.87 1.47
N PHE A 252 17.53 -10.98 0.50
CA PHE A 252 18.51 -11.06 -0.56
C PHE A 252 19.51 -9.91 -0.43
N ILE A 253 20.75 -10.16 -0.88
CA ILE A 253 21.86 -9.22 -0.71
C ILE A 253 22.39 -8.83 -2.07
N LEU A 254 22.50 -7.52 -2.30
CA LEU A 254 23.23 -6.96 -3.44
C LEU A 254 24.43 -6.18 -2.90
N ALA A 255 25.59 -6.40 -3.48
CA ALA A 255 26.81 -5.64 -3.22
C ALA A 255 27.06 -4.62 -4.35
N LYS A 256 28.06 -3.75 -4.16
CA LYS A 256 28.44 -2.73 -5.14
C LYS A 256 28.72 -3.36 -6.51
N ASN A 257 28.02 -2.89 -7.54
CA ASN A 257 28.19 -3.43 -8.89
C ASN A 257 29.66 -3.37 -9.35
N GLY A 258 30.12 -4.43 -10.04
CA GLY A 258 31.51 -4.58 -10.48
C GLY A 258 32.51 -5.01 -9.40
N SER A 259 32.11 -5.08 -8.13
CA SER A 259 32.97 -5.56 -7.04
C SER A 259 33.14 -7.08 -7.01
N ASN A 260 34.10 -7.58 -6.22
CA ASN A 260 34.28 -9.02 -6.02
C ASN A 260 33.09 -9.64 -5.29
N ALA A 261 32.52 -8.94 -4.31
CA ALA A 261 31.32 -9.39 -3.63
C ALA A 261 30.11 -9.51 -4.57
N ALA A 262 29.94 -8.55 -5.49
CA ALA A 262 28.80 -8.54 -6.42
C ALA A 262 28.78 -9.73 -7.37
N LYS A 263 29.95 -10.26 -7.78
CA LYS A 263 30.04 -11.46 -8.64
C LYS A 263 29.31 -12.65 -8.03
N ILE A 264 29.36 -12.77 -6.70
CA ILE A 264 28.72 -13.84 -5.93
C ILE A 264 27.29 -13.42 -5.57
N TRP A 265 27.15 -12.33 -4.81
CA TRP A 265 25.89 -11.96 -4.17
C TRP A 265 24.83 -11.43 -5.16
N ASN A 266 25.20 -10.61 -6.14
CA ASN A 266 24.21 -10.03 -7.04
C ASN A 266 23.64 -11.11 -7.95
N THR A 267 24.52 -11.92 -8.55
CA THR A 267 24.12 -13.00 -9.45
C THR A 267 23.16 -13.98 -8.78
N GLN A 268 23.51 -14.47 -7.58
CA GLN A 268 22.64 -15.43 -6.88
C GLN A 268 21.32 -14.78 -6.43
N SER A 269 21.35 -13.53 -5.94
CA SER A 269 20.15 -12.86 -5.45
C SER A 269 19.16 -12.55 -6.58
N LEU A 270 19.64 -12.01 -7.69
CA LEU A 270 18.80 -11.69 -8.85
C LEU A 270 18.21 -12.96 -9.48
N ASN A 271 19.02 -14.01 -9.64
CA ASN A 271 18.55 -15.30 -10.16
C ASN A 271 17.56 -15.96 -9.19
N GLY A 272 17.80 -15.84 -7.89
CA GLY A 272 16.95 -16.39 -6.83
C GLY A 272 15.56 -15.77 -6.85
N MET A 273 15.51 -14.44 -6.84
CA MET A 273 14.25 -13.71 -6.94
C MET A 273 13.50 -14.05 -8.23
N MET A 274 14.16 -14.00 -9.39
CA MET A 274 13.50 -14.32 -10.66
C MET A 274 13.01 -15.76 -10.73
N ASN A 275 13.75 -16.72 -10.17
CA ASN A 275 13.29 -18.09 -10.08
C ASN A 275 12.01 -18.20 -9.27
N ILE A 276 11.98 -17.61 -8.06
CA ILE A 276 10.80 -17.59 -7.20
C ILE A 276 9.60 -17.08 -8.00
N PHE A 277 9.73 -15.96 -8.70
CA PHE A 277 8.62 -15.37 -9.44
C PHE A 277 8.16 -16.21 -10.64
N GLN A 278 9.06 -16.95 -11.28
CA GLN A 278 8.73 -17.76 -12.46
C GLN A 278 8.09 -19.11 -12.10
N ILE A 279 8.49 -19.71 -10.98
CA ILE A 279 7.97 -21.03 -10.55
C ILE A 279 6.70 -20.92 -9.72
N ASP A 280 6.40 -19.74 -9.19
CA ASP A 280 5.25 -19.55 -8.33
C ASP A 280 3.93 -19.67 -9.10
N THR A 281 3.17 -20.70 -8.74
CA THR A 281 1.84 -20.98 -9.28
C THR A 281 0.72 -20.60 -8.32
N ASP A 282 1.00 -20.55 -7.02
CA ASP A 282 0.00 -20.36 -5.97
C ASP A 282 -0.37 -18.88 -5.81
N ASN A 283 0.58 -17.97 -6.02
CA ASN A 283 0.39 -16.54 -5.80
C ASN A 283 0.10 -15.76 -7.10
N LYS A 284 -0.34 -16.43 -8.17
CA LYS A 284 -0.69 -15.75 -9.43
C LYS A 284 -1.97 -14.90 -9.26
N ARG A 285 -1.91 -13.64 -9.68
CA ARG A 285 -3.00 -12.66 -9.66
C ARG A 285 -3.42 -12.24 -11.06
N SER A 286 -4.51 -11.50 -11.16
CA SER A 286 -4.91 -10.89 -12.43
C SER A 286 -3.81 -9.97 -12.95
N LEU A 287 -3.58 -10.00 -14.25
CA LEU A 287 -2.74 -9.03 -14.94
C LEU A 287 -3.56 -7.86 -15.52
N ASP A 288 -4.87 -7.83 -15.26
CA ASP A 288 -5.77 -6.71 -15.56
C ASP A 288 -5.60 -5.60 -14.50
N VAL A 289 -4.38 -5.04 -14.42
CA VAL A 289 -3.93 -4.15 -13.33
C VAL A 289 -4.78 -2.88 -13.21
N ILE A 290 -5.21 -2.29 -14.32
CA ILE A 290 -5.90 -0.99 -14.33
C ILE A 290 -7.34 -1.12 -13.80
N PRO A 291 -8.17 -2.05 -14.27
CA PRO A 291 -9.47 -2.31 -13.66
C PRO A 291 -9.37 -2.65 -12.16
N GLU A 292 -8.45 -3.54 -11.78
CA GLU A 292 -8.26 -3.91 -10.36
C GLU A 292 -7.84 -2.70 -9.51
N MET A 293 -7.02 -1.81 -10.07
CA MET A 293 -6.66 -0.55 -9.42
C MET A 293 -7.85 0.40 -9.28
N ILE A 294 -8.66 0.59 -10.32
CA ILE A 294 -9.85 1.45 -10.31
C ILE A 294 -10.83 0.96 -9.24
N ASP A 295 -11.10 -0.34 -9.20
CA ASP A 295 -11.96 -0.97 -8.20
C ASP A 295 -11.45 -0.70 -6.79
N PHE A 296 -10.14 -0.90 -6.56
CA PHE A 296 -9.52 -0.62 -5.27
C PHE A 296 -9.62 0.87 -4.89
N VAL A 297 -9.29 1.79 -5.80
CA VAL A 297 -9.37 3.23 -5.56
C VAL A 297 -10.80 3.65 -5.22
N ASN A 298 -11.81 3.06 -5.86
CA ASN A 298 -13.21 3.32 -5.56
C ASN A 298 -13.62 2.92 -4.14
N THR A 299 -12.91 1.99 -3.50
CA THR A 299 -13.11 1.67 -2.07
C THR A 299 -12.52 2.73 -1.12
N ARG A 300 -11.62 3.58 -1.61
CA ARG A 300 -10.85 4.55 -0.81
C ARG A 300 -11.19 6.01 -1.10
N ILE A 301 -11.57 6.34 -2.33
CA ILE A 301 -11.55 7.72 -2.83
C ILE A 301 -12.44 8.68 -2.02
N SER A 302 -13.62 8.20 -1.57
CA SER A 302 -14.53 8.99 -0.73
C SER A 302 -13.99 9.28 0.68
N GLN A 303 -12.97 8.54 1.11
CA GLN A 303 -12.28 8.75 2.39
C GLN A 303 -11.11 9.73 2.22
N LEU A 304 -10.52 9.75 1.01
CA LEU A 304 -9.37 10.58 0.66
C LEU A 304 -9.76 12.00 0.24
N LEU A 305 -10.90 12.16 -0.44
CA LEU A 305 -11.34 13.42 -1.04
C LEU A 305 -12.73 13.84 -0.56
N ILE A 306 -12.90 15.15 -0.37
CA ILE A 306 -14.18 15.81 -0.10
C ILE A 306 -14.51 16.73 -1.27
N ASP A 307 -15.71 16.59 -1.83
CA ASP A 307 -16.24 17.50 -2.84
C ASP A 307 -17.03 18.64 -2.17
N ASN A 308 -16.47 19.85 -2.21
CA ASN A 308 -17.07 21.02 -1.57
C ASN A 308 -18.32 21.53 -2.29
N ASN A 309 -18.53 21.18 -3.56
CA ASN A 309 -19.72 21.60 -4.30
C ASN A 309 -20.99 21.02 -3.69
N GLN A 310 -20.92 19.85 -3.04
CA GLN A 310 -22.08 19.19 -2.44
C GLN A 310 -22.52 19.82 -1.10
N ASN A 311 -21.63 20.53 -0.40
CA ASN A 311 -21.93 21.05 0.93
C ASN A 311 -22.79 22.33 0.93
N ASN A 312 -22.79 23.09 -0.17
CA ASN A 312 -23.45 24.40 -0.23
C ASN A 312 -24.99 24.32 -0.36
N ASN A 313 -25.55 23.15 -0.68
CA ASN A 313 -26.99 23.03 -0.95
C ASN A 313 -27.86 22.77 0.28
N GLY A 314 -27.31 22.72 1.50
CA GLY A 314 -28.05 22.77 2.79
C GLY A 314 -29.03 21.63 3.09
N LEU A 315 -29.39 20.83 2.10
CA LEU A 315 -30.27 19.68 2.18
C LEU A 315 -29.40 18.44 1.98
N GLN A 316 -29.12 17.73 3.09
CA GLN A 316 -28.52 16.40 3.06
C GLN A 316 -29.47 15.46 2.31
N GLN A 317 -29.37 15.41 0.98
CA GLN A 317 -30.06 14.38 0.23
C GLN A 317 -29.40 13.03 0.55
N PRO A 318 -30.18 12.00 0.92
CA PRO A 318 -29.66 10.67 1.28
C PRO A 318 -28.96 9.93 0.12
N ASN A 319 -28.93 10.51 -1.09
CA ASN A 319 -28.22 9.99 -2.27
C ASN A 319 -27.04 10.91 -2.67
N GLN A 320 -26.18 11.31 -1.73
CA GLN A 320 -24.89 11.88 -2.10
C GLN A 320 -24.16 10.87 -3.01
N GLN A 321 -23.99 11.22 -4.29
CA GLN A 321 -23.23 10.42 -5.22
C GLN A 321 -21.83 10.25 -4.64
N ARG A 322 -21.50 9.00 -4.30
CA ARG A 322 -20.17 8.64 -3.84
C ARG A 322 -19.18 9.00 -4.94
N LEU A 323 -18.10 9.68 -4.59
CA LEU A 323 -16.99 9.90 -5.50
C LEU A 323 -16.53 8.54 -6.02
N GLN A 324 -16.47 8.41 -7.33
CA GLN A 324 -15.99 7.23 -8.03
C GLN A 324 -15.06 7.69 -9.15
N VAL A 325 -14.05 6.88 -9.43
CA VAL A 325 -13.19 7.02 -10.61
C VAL A 325 -13.54 5.95 -11.63
N ASP A 326 -13.41 6.31 -12.89
CA ASP A 326 -13.62 5.43 -14.04
C ASP A 326 -12.57 5.74 -15.11
N GLN A 327 -12.40 4.83 -16.05
CA GLN A 327 -11.60 5.07 -17.24
C GLN A 327 -12.39 5.96 -18.20
N HIS A 328 -11.75 7.01 -18.72
CA HIS A 328 -12.39 7.90 -19.69
C HIS A 328 -12.73 7.15 -21.00
N VAL A 329 -13.79 7.51 -21.72
CA VAL A 329 -14.24 6.71 -22.89
C VAL A 329 -13.46 6.98 -24.17
N LYS A 330 -12.85 8.17 -24.29
CA LYS A 330 -12.18 8.65 -25.53
C LYS A 330 -10.70 9.05 -25.35
N GLN A 331 -10.19 9.11 -24.12
CA GLN A 331 -8.90 9.70 -23.79
C GLN A 331 -8.19 8.79 -22.79
N PRO A 332 -6.84 8.69 -22.79
CA PRO A 332 -6.12 7.74 -21.96
C PRO A 332 -5.99 8.27 -20.53
N PHE A 333 -7.11 8.49 -19.85
CA PHE A 333 -7.16 9.04 -18.50
C PHE A 333 -8.06 8.20 -17.60
N ILE A 334 -7.73 8.20 -16.32
CA ILE A 334 -8.63 7.78 -15.23
C ILE A 334 -9.16 9.06 -14.61
N VAL A 335 -10.46 9.24 -14.64
CA VAL A 335 -11.15 10.48 -14.24
C VAL A 335 -12.24 10.16 -13.22
N LEU A 336 -12.86 11.19 -12.64
CA LEU A 336 -14.10 10.98 -11.90
C LEU A 336 -15.19 10.44 -12.83
N SER A 337 -16.04 9.54 -12.34
CA SER A 337 -16.99 8.78 -13.16
C SER A 337 -18.00 9.67 -13.90
N ASP A 338 -18.37 10.82 -13.34
CA ASP A 338 -19.23 11.83 -13.96
C ASP A 338 -18.52 12.66 -15.05
N ARG A 339 -17.20 12.53 -15.17
CA ARG A 339 -16.36 13.20 -16.18
C ARG A 339 -15.92 12.28 -17.31
N LYS A 340 -16.27 10.99 -17.28
CA LYS A 340 -15.74 9.97 -18.21
C LYS A 340 -16.09 10.18 -19.68
N ASP A 341 -17.13 10.98 -19.95
CA ASP A 341 -17.62 11.30 -21.30
C ASP A 341 -17.27 12.73 -21.76
N LEU A 342 -16.60 13.54 -20.92
CA LEU A 342 -16.30 14.94 -21.22
C LEU A 342 -15.18 15.08 -22.26
N GLU A 343 -15.46 15.78 -23.37
CA GLU A 343 -14.42 16.02 -24.38
C GLU A 343 -13.32 16.96 -23.88
N ASN A 344 -13.69 17.96 -23.08
CA ASN A 344 -12.75 18.87 -22.42
C ASN A 344 -12.71 18.59 -20.92
N LEU A 345 -11.71 17.80 -20.48
CA LEU A 345 -11.53 17.47 -19.07
C LEU A 345 -11.17 18.66 -18.17
N ASN A 346 -10.92 19.84 -18.71
CA ASN A 346 -10.71 21.05 -17.90
C ASN A 346 -11.98 21.90 -17.74
N ALA A 347 -13.09 21.52 -18.39
CA ALA A 347 -14.37 22.18 -18.18
C ALA A 347 -14.90 21.85 -16.77
N ASP A 348 -15.46 22.85 -16.09
CA ASP A 348 -16.16 22.72 -14.81
C ASP A 348 -15.44 21.84 -13.77
N PRO A 349 -14.28 22.26 -13.25
CA PRO A 349 -13.51 21.46 -12.31
C PRO A 349 -14.25 21.27 -10.98
N HIS A 350 -14.12 20.08 -10.37
CA HIS A 350 -14.63 19.85 -9.03
C HIS A 350 -13.86 20.67 -8.00
N GLN A 351 -14.52 21.04 -6.90
CA GLN A 351 -13.87 21.67 -5.75
C GLN A 351 -13.45 20.60 -4.75
N LEU A 352 -12.50 19.75 -5.16
CA LEU A 352 -11.97 18.68 -4.30
C LEU A 352 -10.97 19.23 -3.30
N THR A 353 -11.04 18.72 -2.07
CA THR A 353 -10.03 18.93 -1.04
C THR A 353 -9.62 17.59 -0.44
N ILE A 354 -8.36 17.49 0.00
CA ILE A 354 -7.89 16.34 0.77
C ILE A 354 -8.68 16.29 2.07
N SER A 355 -9.19 15.11 2.42
CA SER A 355 -9.93 14.91 3.66
C SER A 355 -9.04 15.29 4.86
N PRO A 356 -9.46 16.23 5.73
CA PRO A 356 -8.68 16.63 6.91
C PRO A 356 -8.62 15.52 7.96
N ARG A 357 -9.37 14.43 7.76
CA ARG A 357 -9.39 13.25 8.63
C ARG A 357 -8.26 12.27 8.32
N LEU A 358 -7.46 12.49 7.27
CA LEU A 358 -6.36 11.61 6.92
C LEU A 358 -5.22 11.77 7.93
N THR A 359 -4.97 10.71 8.69
CA THR A 359 -3.82 10.60 9.59
C THR A 359 -2.75 9.72 8.97
N TYR A 360 -1.54 10.23 8.88
CA TYR A 360 -0.35 9.52 8.38
C TYR A 360 0.56 9.16 9.54
N ASP A 361 1.21 8.00 9.49
CA ASP A 361 2.39 7.77 10.34
C ASP A 361 3.64 8.38 9.71
N ASP A 362 4.73 8.34 10.48
CA ASP A 362 6.05 8.81 10.04
C ASP A 362 6.59 8.04 8.83
N ALA A 363 6.02 6.86 8.52
CA ALA A 363 6.33 6.09 7.33
C ALA A 363 5.38 6.42 6.16
N GLY A 364 4.39 7.32 6.33
CA GLY A 364 3.41 7.72 5.32
C GLY A 364 2.28 6.71 5.09
N TYR A 365 2.03 5.77 6.00
CA TYR A 365 0.87 4.89 5.96
C TYR A 365 -0.36 5.58 6.54
N PHE A 366 -1.54 5.25 6.00
CA PHE A 366 -2.81 5.60 6.61
C PHE A 366 -2.97 4.83 7.93
N ILE A 367 -2.88 5.52 9.07
CA ILE A 367 -3.04 4.88 10.38
C ILE A 367 -4.52 4.54 10.65
N GLY A 368 -5.46 5.24 10.01
CA GLY A 368 -6.83 5.35 10.50
C GLY A 368 -7.94 5.19 9.47
N ILE A 369 -7.81 4.32 8.47
CA ILE A 369 -8.91 4.07 7.50
C ILE A 369 -9.67 2.76 7.76
N HIS A 370 -9.06 1.80 8.47
CA HIS A 370 -9.68 0.47 8.68
C HIS A 370 -10.93 0.44 9.58
N SER A 371 -11.42 1.58 10.09
CA SER A 371 -12.72 1.70 10.77
C SER A 371 -13.79 2.50 10.01
N ILE A 372 -13.51 3.00 8.80
CA ILE A 372 -14.37 4.00 8.13
C ILE A 372 -15.57 3.40 7.39
N ASP A 373 -15.72 2.07 7.30
CA ASP A 373 -16.98 1.49 6.80
C ASP A 373 -18.22 1.90 7.62
N CYS A 374 -18.03 2.59 8.76
CA CYS A 374 -19.09 3.13 9.61
C CYS A 374 -19.11 4.68 9.74
N GLY A 375 -18.19 5.42 9.11
CA GLY A 375 -18.11 6.88 9.31
C GLY A 375 -17.62 7.29 10.72
N ASP A 376 -16.92 6.38 11.38
CA ASP A 376 -16.57 6.45 12.79
C ASP A 376 -15.14 6.98 13.00
N TRP A 377 -14.97 8.09 13.73
CA TRP A 377 -13.64 8.51 14.19
C TRP A 377 -13.12 7.53 15.26
N GLN A 378 -11.83 7.58 15.60
CA GLN A 378 -11.25 6.72 16.64
C GLN A 378 -10.72 7.57 17.79
N PRO A 379 -11.19 7.37 19.04
CA PRO A 379 -10.56 7.98 20.19
C PRO A 379 -9.15 7.45 20.41
N LEU A 380 -8.30 8.32 20.97
CA LEU A 380 -6.96 7.94 21.38
C LEU A 380 -7.06 6.95 22.54
N CYS A 381 -6.19 5.94 22.54
CA CYS A 381 -6.12 4.99 23.63
C CYS A 381 -4.69 4.60 23.98
N ASN A 382 -4.48 4.28 25.25
CA ASN A 382 -3.28 3.65 25.77
C ASN A 382 -3.65 2.27 26.31
N VAL A 383 -2.79 1.29 26.05
CA VAL A 383 -2.93 -0.08 26.56
C VAL A 383 -1.72 -0.38 27.44
N TYR A 384 -1.98 -0.78 28.67
CA TYR A 384 -0.98 -1.22 29.63
C TYR A 384 -1.30 -2.65 30.04
N GLU A 385 -0.27 -3.40 30.39
CA GLU A 385 -0.40 -4.82 30.69
C GLU A 385 0.42 -5.14 31.93
N THR A 386 -0.20 -5.90 32.83
CA THR A 386 0.44 -6.49 34.01
C THR A 386 0.40 -8.01 33.91
N THR A 387 0.92 -8.69 34.92
CA THR A 387 0.83 -10.16 35.01
C THR A 387 -0.61 -10.66 35.11
N GLU A 388 -1.50 -9.87 35.69
CA GLU A 388 -2.87 -10.29 36.00
C GLU A 388 -3.93 -9.60 35.13
N ASP A 389 -3.71 -8.35 34.74
CA ASP A 389 -4.70 -7.52 34.05
C ASP A 389 -4.14 -6.79 32.82
N ILE A 390 -5.04 -6.46 31.89
CA ILE A 390 -4.85 -5.48 30.83
C ILE A 390 -5.66 -4.22 31.16
N TYR A 391 -5.02 -3.05 31.14
CA TYR A 391 -5.63 -1.75 31.38
C TYR A 391 -5.67 -0.95 30.09
N ILE A 392 -6.86 -0.48 29.70
CA ILE A 392 -7.05 0.31 28.50
C ILE A 392 -7.65 1.64 28.91
N ASN A 393 -6.94 2.73 28.63
CA ASN A 393 -7.41 4.08 28.86
C ASN A 393 -7.75 4.74 27.53
N VAL A 394 -9.01 5.12 27.35
CA VAL A 394 -9.51 5.75 26.11
C VAL A 394 -9.96 7.17 26.40
N GLU A 395 -9.44 8.13 25.63
CA GLU A 395 -9.79 9.54 25.75
C GLU A 395 -11.11 9.84 24.99
N LEU A 396 -12.17 10.11 25.75
CA LEU A 396 -13.50 10.45 25.27
C LEU A 396 -14.06 11.69 25.99
N ALA A 397 -13.25 12.75 26.06
CA ALA A 397 -13.69 14.05 26.59
C ALA A 397 -14.89 14.61 25.81
N GLY A 398 -15.75 15.40 26.48
CA GLY A 398 -16.90 16.07 25.85
C GLY A 398 -18.07 15.16 25.46
N PHE A 399 -18.07 13.89 25.89
CA PHE A 399 -19.17 12.96 25.64
C PHE A 399 -20.29 13.20 26.66
N LEU A 400 -21.51 13.54 26.22
CA LEU A 400 -22.63 13.71 27.17
C LEU A 400 -23.02 12.36 27.78
N GLU A 401 -23.30 12.30 29.09
CA GLU A 401 -23.68 11.06 29.78
C GLU A 401 -24.88 10.33 29.16
N LYS A 402 -25.78 11.08 28.50
CA LYS A 402 -26.97 10.55 27.84
C LYS A 402 -26.66 9.63 26.65
N TYR A 403 -25.49 9.76 26.03
CA TYR A 403 -24.98 8.77 25.09
C TYR A 403 -23.91 8.01 25.84
N LYS A 404 -24.17 6.76 26.20
CA LYS A 404 -23.13 5.90 26.74
C LYS A 404 -22.38 5.29 25.57
N ALA A 405 -21.04 5.29 25.64
CA ALA A 405 -20.27 4.45 24.74
C ALA A 405 -20.60 2.99 25.06
N VAL A 406 -20.78 2.18 24.04
CA VAL A 406 -21.00 0.75 24.14
C VAL A 406 -19.63 0.08 24.13
N VAL A 407 -19.31 -0.62 25.21
CA VAL A 407 -18.10 -1.45 25.29
C VAL A 407 -18.54 -2.90 25.08
N THR A 408 -18.14 -3.49 23.96
CA THR A 408 -18.28 -4.92 23.72
C THR A 408 -16.96 -5.59 24.02
N VAL A 409 -16.98 -6.57 24.91
CA VAL A 409 -15.80 -7.30 25.37
C VAL A 409 -15.90 -8.75 24.90
N ASP A 410 -14.89 -9.21 24.19
CA ASP A 410 -14.68 -10.59 23.78
C ASP A 410 -13.30 -11.04 24.30
N GLU A 411 -13.02 -12.34 24.31
CA GLU A 411 -11.82 -12.93 24.91
C GLU A 411 -10.52 -12.32 24.37
N LYS A 412 -10.49 -11.89 23.10
CA LYS A 412 -9.28 -11.34 22.44
C LYS A 412 -9.47 -9.96 21.83
N VAL A 413 -10.62 -9.33 22.02
CA VAL A 413 -10.90 -8.04 21.41
C VAL A 413 -11.86 -7.21 22.25
N ILE A 414 -11.57 -5.93 22.35
CA ILE A 414 -12.48 -4.94 22.92
C ILE A 414 -12.91 -4.00 21.82
N VAL A 415 -14.22 -3.77 21.72
CA VAL A 415 -14.81 -2.80 20.79
C VAL A 415 -15.50 -1.73 21.62
N LEU A 416 -15.07 -0.49 21.46
CA LEU A 416 -15.69 0.68 22.05
C LEU A 416 -16.34 1.50 20.94
N GLU A 417 -17.65 1.63 20.94
CA GLU A 417 -18.40 2.38 19.92
C GLU A 417 -19.37 3.38 20.54
N GLY A 418 -19.68 4.46 19.85
CA GLY A 418 -20.61 5.47 20.34
C GLY A 418 -20.74 6.65 19.40
N ARG A 419 -21.40 7.73 19.85
CA ARG A 419 -21.55 8.97 19.09
C ARG A 419 -21.32 10.19 19.96
N ARG A 420 -20.34 11.01 19.59
CA ARG A 420 -20.08 12.31 20.24
C ARG A 420 -20.94 13.36 19.56
N ASP A 421 -21.76 14.04 20.35
CA ASP A 421 -22.56 15.15 19.86
C ASP A 421 -21.67 16.22 19.21
N ASN A 422 -22.22 16.89 18.20
CA ASN A 422 -21.57 18.06 17.65
C ASN A 422 -21.63 19.17 18.71
N VAL A 423 -20.47 19.61 19.20
CA VAL A 423 -20.36 20.68 20.22
C VAL A 423 -21.00 21.99 19.73
N ARG A 424 -21.17 22.16 18.41
CA ARG A 424 -21.89 23.29 17.81
C ARG A 424 -23.39 23.27 18.07
N ALA A 425 -24.01 22.11 18.33
CA ALA A 425 -25.46 21.97 18.39
C ALA A 425 -26.10 22.81 19.51
N SER A 426 -25.31 23.23 20.50
CA SER A 426 -25.75 24.12 21.59
C SER A 426 -25.52 25.61 21.33
N LEU A 427 -24.91 25.99 20.20
CA LEU A 427 -24.58 27.38 19.87
C LEU A 427 -25.49 27.89 18.76
N ASN A 428 -26.09 29.06 18.97
CA ASN A 428 -26.85 29.76 17.93
C ASN A 428 -25.87 30.52 17.02
N ASP A 429 -25.73 30.07 15.77
CA ASP A 429 -24.93 30.70 14.71
C ASP A 429 -23.46 31.02 15.11
N PRO A 430 -22.65 30.01 15.52
CA PRO A 430 -21.30 30.26 15.98
C PRO A 430 -20.34 30.63 14.84
N ILE A 431 -19.55 31.68 15.03
CA ILE A 431 -18.39 31.97 14.19
C ILE A 431 -17.24 31.04 14.59
N ILE A 432 -16.91 30.08 13.73
CA ILE A 432 -15.86 29.09 13.98
C ILE A 432 -14.51 29.67 13.57
N ARG A 433 -13.63 29.87 14.55
CA ARG A 433 -12.23 30.26 14.28
C ARG A 433 -11.30 29.07 14.09
N ARG A 434 -11.60 27.95 14.76
CA ARG A 434 -10.82 26.71 14.75
C ARG A 434 -11.65 25.56 15.32
N GLU A 435 -11.54 24.37 14.75
CA GLU A 435 -12.22 23.17 15.24
C GLU A 435 -11.33 21.94 15.02
N ASP A 436 -10.79 21.42 16.11
CA ASP A 436 -9.91 20.23 16.08
C ASP A 436 -10.54 19.04 16.81
N ILE A 437 -11.64 19.24 17.53
CA ILE A 437 -12.30 18.18 18.32
C ILE A 437 -13.18 17.34 17.37
N PRO A 438 -12.89 16.05 17.17
CA PRO A 438 -13.72 15.21 16.32
C PRO A 438 -15.10 15.01 16.96
N SER A 439 -16.15 14.98 16.14
CA SER A 439 -17.54 14.69 16.55
C SER A 439 -18.18 13.68 15.59
N GLY A 440 -19.34 13.13 15.97
CA GLY A 440 -20.02 12.07 15.22
C GLY A 440 -19.82 10.69 15.85
N CYS A 441 -20.22 9.65 15.10
CA CYS A 441 -20.06 8.27 15.53
C CYS A 441 -18.56 7.90 15.60
N PHE A 442 -18.20 6.98 16.47
CA PHE A 442 -16.83 6.54 16.70
C PHE A 442 -16.80 5.05 17.02
N LYS A 443 -15.71 4.37 16.66
CA LYS A 443 -15.52 2.94 16.87
C LYS A 443 -14.04 2.59 16.97
N LEU A 444 -13.63 2.21 18.17
CA LEU A 444 -12.28 1.77 18.49
C LEU A 444 -12.29 0.26 18.71
N LYS A 445 -11.50 -0.47 17.93
CA LYS A 445 -11.31 -1.92 18.06
C LYS A 445 -9.89 -2.19 18.54
N ILE A 446 -9.76 -2.83 19.70
CA ILE A 446 -8.49 -3.06 20.38
C ILE A 446 -8.25 -4.57 20.43
N PRO A 447 -7.37 -5.12 19.56
CA PRO A 447 -6.97 -6.51 19.64
C PRO A 447 -6.07 -6.73 20.86
N LEU A 448 -6.25 -7.86 21.54
CA LEU A 448 -5.46 -8.25 22.71
C LEU A 448 -4.56 -9.44 22.37
N ASN A 449 -3.35 -9.43 22.93
CA ASN A 449 -2.40 -10.54 22.75
C ASN A 449 -2.79 -11.76 23.61
N ASP A 450 -3.22 -11.50 24.85
CA ASP A 450 -3.70 -12.51 25.78
C ASP A 450 -5.22 -12.62 25.80
N SER A 451 -5.71 -13.78 26.22
CA SER A 451 -7.16 -13.96 26.44
C SER A 451 -7.56 -13.36 27.79
N ILE A 452 -8.66 -12.63 27.82
CA ILE A 452 -9.24 -12.03 29.04
C ILE A 452 -10.50 -12.77 29.47
N GLU A 453 -10.99 -12.50 30.68
CA GLU A 453 -12.29 -12.96 31.18
C GLU A 453 -13.36 -11.87 30.96
N PRO A 454 -14.18 -11.94 29.89
CA PRO A 454 -15.05 -10.83 29.50
C PRO A 454 -16.10 -10.47 30.56
N LYS A 455 -16.47 -11.45 31.40
CA LYS A 455 -17.47 -11.27 32.47
C LYS A 455 -16.92 -10.52 33.68
N GLU A 456 -15.60 -10.49 33.85
CA GLU A 456 -14.94 -9.81 34.96
C GLU A 456 -14.37 -8.45 34.55
N THR A 457 -14.42 -8.11 33.27
CA THR A 457 -13.98 -6.82 32.75
C THR A 457 -14.80 -5.68 33.36
N LYS A 458 -14.10 -4.70 33.94
CA LYS A 458 -14.69 -3.48 34.51
C LYS A 458 -14.48 -2.31 33.57
N VAL A 459 -15.53 -1.51 33.39
CA VAL A 459 -15.49 -0.27 32.62
C VAL A 459 -15.86 0.87 33.54
N GLU A 460 -14.92 1.79 33.72
CA GLU A 460 -15.12 3.00 34.52
C GLU A 460 -14.96 4.23 33.64
N ARG A 461 -15.72 5.27 33.94
CA ARG A 461 -15.66 6.54 33.23
C ARG A 461 -15.45 7.66 34.23
N VAL A 462 -14.33 8.36 34.12
CA VAL A 462 -13.96 9.47 35.01
C VAL A 462 -13.35 10.60 34.18
N ASP A 463 -13.90 11.81 34.29
CA ASP A 463 -13.37 13.04 33.66
C ASP A 463 -13.07 12.92 32.16
N GLY A 464 -13.94 12.23 31.42
CA GLY A 464 -13.79 12.03 29.98
C GLY A 464 -12.86 10.89 29.59
N TRP A 465 -12.30 10.14 30.54
CA TRP A 465 -11.55 8.92 30.29
C TRP A 465 -12.44 7.70 30.49
N TYR A 466 -12.33 6.72 29.60
CA TYR A 466 -12.83 5.36 29.83
C TYR A 466 -11.64 4.48 30.21
N THR A 467 -11.68 3.92 31.41
CA THR A 467 -10.71 2.94 31.88
C THR A 467 -11.36 1.56 31.86
N ILE A 468 -10.85 0.69 31.02
CA ILE A 468 -11.31 -0.69 30.85
C ILE A 468 -10.25 -1.59 31.45
N THR A 469 -10.59 -2.27 32.54
CA THR A 469 -9.70 -3.21 33.25
C THR A 469 -10.14 -4.63 32.95
N CYS A 470 -9.27 -5.41 32.33
CA CYS A 470 -9.57 -6.75 31.84
C CYS A 470 -8.68 -7.79 32.52
N PRO A 471 -9.22 -8.60 33.44
CA PRO A 471 -8.48 -9.70 34.03
C PRO A 471 -8.09 -10.71 32.96
N LYS A 472 -6.82 -11.10 32.94
CA LYS A 472 -6.34 -12.16 32.06
C LYS A 472 -6.92 -13.49 32.49
N LYS A 473 -7.32 -14.30 31.50
CA LYS A 473 -7.78 -15.66 31.73
C LYS A 473 -6.63 -16.46 32.33
N LYS A 474 -6.81 -16.96 33.55
CA LYS A 474 -5.80 -17.80 34.20
C LYS A 474 -5.64 -19.05 33.35
N ASN A 475 -4.45 -19.25 32.78
CA ASN A 475 -4.09 -20.52 32.18
C ASN A 475 -4.09 -21.55 33.31
N THR A 476 -5.22 -22.24 33.49
CA THR A 476 -5.30 -23.44 34.30
C THR A 476 -4.40 -24.44 33.59
N ALA A 477 -3.12 -24.47 33.95
CA ALA A 477 -2.20 -25.48 33.47
C ALA A 477 -2.75 -26.81 33.97
N ILE A 478 -3.50 -27.51 33.11
CA ILE A 478 -3.90 -28.89 33.36
C ILE A 478 -2.59 -29.67 33.28
N ARG A 479 -1.98 -29.92 34.45
CA ARG A 479 -0.94 -30.94 34.56
C ARG A 479 -1.63 -32.27 34.34
N PHE A 480 -1.40 -32.86 33.18
CA PHE A 480 -1.62 -34.29 33.01
C PHE A 480 -0.50 -34.98 33.79
N GLU A 481 -0.87 -35.75 34.82
CA GLU A 481 0.02 -36.74 35.44
C GLU A 481 0.20 -37.94 34.52
#